data_AF-A0A9P5R0A7-F1
#
_entry.id   AF-A0A9P5R0A7-F1
#
_cell.length_a   1.000
_cell.length_b   1.000
_cell.length_c   1.000
_cell.angle_alpha   90.00
_cell.angle_beta   90.00
_cell.angle_gamma   90.00
#
_symmetry.space_group_name_H-M   'P 1'
#
loop_
_entity.id
_entity.type
_entity.pdbx_description
1 polymer ?
#
loop_
_entity_poly.entity_id
_entity_poly.type
_entity_poly.pdbx_seq_one_letter_code
_entity_poly.pdbx_strand_id
1 'polypeptide(L)'
;HDLIEKQLQYLNFADDQIKEMKLHRQFVLICDGYDESQLKINIHATNNFNQPGQWKVKMVISCRTQYLGQDYRSRFQPHSLDRYQCTVVNLFQEVVVAPFSRAQIQQYVEVYVKGLPTVDPLLSKPSWTAKEYMDKLVNIPNLMDLVSNPFLLSLSLDALPSIVKSHKDISAIRITRVQLYDSFVRRWLEVNRARLEESPLSELERSELDLLVEDNFLYYGTHFQKDLATAIFIKHERNPVVKYTPLRDKGTWKAAFFAPEGQAKLLRESKTVIAGGGDGWGEEGGGDAGGDGWGDAGVVLSGDGWGDESAVVVDGGDEWASEGAAVSGWGHWSGEEEEEEAAVIEGDGWGDEDIVVTEGDAW
;
A
#
# COMPACT_ATOMS: atom_id res chain seq x y z
N HIS A 1 14.63 4.56 24.11
CA HIS A 1 15.13 3.56 23.14
C HIS A 1 16.45 4.09 22.59
N ASP A 2 17.42 3.24 22.25
CA ASP A 2 18.62 3.68 21.51
C ASP A 2 18.70 2.87 20.23
N LEU A 3 18.06 3.39 19.18
CA LEU A 3 17.82 2.67 17.93
C LEU A 3 19.12 2.51 17.13
N ILE A 4 19.97 3.54 17.11
CA ILE A 4 21.22 3.53 16.35
C ILE A 4 22.28 2.70 17.06
N GLU A 5 22.50 2.94 18.35
CA GLU A 5 23.58 2.26 19.10
C GLU A 5 23.36 0.75 19.14
N LYS A 6 22.13 0.31 19.41
CA LYS A 6 21.78 -1.13 19.40
C LYS A 6 21.96 -1.77 18.03
N GLN A 7 21.61 -1.08 16.95
CA GLN A 7 21.76 -1.62 15.60
C GLN A 7 23.24 -1.74 15.22
N LEU A 8 24.06 -0.75 15.56
CA LEU A 8 25.50 -0.82 15.32
C LEU A 8 26.16 -1.93 16.13
N GLN A 9 25.77 -2.10 17.40
CA GLN A 9 26.22 -3.23 18.22
C GLN A 9 25.82 -4.58 17.63
N TYR A 10 24.59 -4.72 17.14
CA TYR A 10 24.12 -5.92 16.45
C TYR A 10 24.95 -6.23 15.18
N LEU A 11 25.41 -5.19 14.48
CA LEU A 11 26.31 -5.29 13.33
C LEU A 11 27.79 -5.46 13.73
N ASN A 12 28.09 -5.73 15.01
CA ASN A 12 29.43 -5.95 15.56
C ASN A 12 30.39 -4.76 15.44
N PHE A 13 29.87 -3.53 15.46
CA PHE A 13 30.72 -2.34 15.61
C PHE A 13 31.29 -2.26 17.04
N ALA A 14 32.56 -1.91 17.16
CA ALA A 14 33.21 -1.74 18.45
C ALA A 14 32.80 -0.41 19.12
N ASP A 15 32.81 -0.38 20.46
CA ASP A 15 32.34 0.77 21.24
C ASP A 15 33.09 2.07 20.94
N ASP A 16 34.37 1.99 20.60
CA ASP A 16 35.20 3.12 20.20
C ASP A 16 34.78 3.68 18.83
N GLN A 17 34.45 2.81 17.88
CA GLN A 17 33.88 3.19 16.58
C GLN A 17 32.51 3.85 16.76
N ILE A 18 31.64 3.28 17.58
CA ILE A 18 30.32 3.85 17.88
C ILE A 18 30.46 5.24 18.50
N LYS A 19 31.40 5.43 19.43
CA LYS A 19 31.69 6.74 20.04
C LYS A 19 32.22 7.75 19.01
N GLU A 20 33.12 7.34 18.12
CA GLU A 20 33.61 8.17 17.02
C GLU A 20 32.43 8.65 16.16
N MET A 21 31.56 7.72 15.76
CA MET A 21 30.42 8.01 14.91
C MET A 21 29.43 8.96 15.60
N LYS A 22 29.17 8.74 16.90
CA LYS A 22 28.27 9.58 17.70
C LYS A 22 28.79 11.01 17.85
N LEU A 23 30.10 11.20 17.96
CA LEU A 23 30.73 12.51 18.13
C LEU A 23 30.94 13.27 16.81
N HIS A 24 31.33 12.56 15.75
CA HIS A 24 31.88 13.17 14.54
C HIS A 24 31.03 13.00 13.28
N ARG A 25 29.99 12.16 13.29
CA ARG A 25 29.18 11.88 12.10
C ARG A 25 27.75 12.39 12.23
N GLN A 26 27.10 12.49 11.08
CA GLN A 26 25.69 12.81 10.95
C GLN A 26 25.01 11.64 10.25
N PHE A 27 23.78 11.34 10.67
CA PHE A 27 23.00 10.22 10.17
C PHE A 27 21.73 10.72 9.49
N VAL A 28 21.34 10.02 8.42
CA VAL A 28 19.99 10.11 7.87
C VAL A 28 19.29 8.80 8.20
N LEU A 29 18.17 8.88 8.91
CA LEU A 29 17.30 7.73 9.16
C LEU A 29 16.11 7.79 8.23
N ILE A 30 15.88 6.69 7.51
CA ILE A 30 14.70 6.50 6.66
C ILE A 30 13.79 5.52 7.39
N CYS A 31 12.64 6.02 7.84
CA CYS A 31 11.61 5.21 8.49
C CYS A 31 10.49 5.01 7.49
N ASP A 32 10.57 3.91 6.74
CA ASP A 32 9.55 3.56 5.76
C ASP A 32 8.38 2.83 6.44
N GLY A 33 7.14 3.22 6.13
CA GLY A 33 5.93 2.59 6.67
C GLY A 33 5.69 2.83 8.16
N TYR A 34 5.71 4.08 8.63
CA TYR A 34 5.47 4.38 10.06
C TYR A 34 4.14 3.82 10.58
N ASP A 35 3.10 3.79 9.74
CA ASP A 35 1.79 3.25 10.08
C ASP A 35 1.81 1.75 10.42
N GLU A 36 2.79 1.00 9.93
CA GLU A 36 2.96 -0.43 10.21
C GLU A 36 3.56 -0.68 11.60
N SER A 37 4.29 0.29 12.15
CA SER A 37 4.96 0.16 13.45
C SER A 37 4.01 0.19 14.65
N GLN A 38 2.76 0.63 14.45
CA GLN A 38 1.77 0.91 15.51
C GLN A 38 2.26 1.90 16.59
N LEU A 39 3.38 2.57 16.37
CA LEU A 39 3.93 3.51 17.34
C LEU A 39 3.05 4.76 17.38
N LYS A 40 2.74 5.19 18.60
CA LYS A 40 2.12 6.50 18.87
C LYS A 40 3.08 7.47 19.56
N ILE A 41 4.35 7.10 19.61
CA ILE A 41 5.41 7.83 20.28
C ILE A 41 6.21 8.67 19.29
N ASN A 42 6.83 9.72 19.81
CA ASN A 42 7.76 10.54 19.06
C ASN A 42 9.15 9.88 19.02
N ILE A 43 9.57 9.46 17.82
CA ILE A 43 10.85 8.72 17.64
C ILE A 43 12.04 9.63 17.95
N HIS A 44 11.99 10.92 17.61
CA HIS A 44 13.04 11.88 17.97
C HIS A 44 13.21 11.98 19.48
N ALA A 45 12.11 12.19 20.20
CA ALA A 45 12.13 12.35 21.66
C ALA A 45 12.57 11.07 22.37
N THR A 46 12.04 9.92 21.95
CA THR A 46 12.29 8.63 22.64
C THR A 46 13.73 8.14 22.48
N ASN A 47 14.45 8.63 21.47
CA ASN A 47 15.86 8.32 21.22
C ASN A 47 16.81 9.49 21.53
N ASN A 48 16.30 10.59 22.09
CA ASN A 48 17.07 11.79 22.42
C ASN A 48 17.90 12.32 21.23
N PHE A 49 17.40 12.18 20.01
CA PHE A 49 18.14 12.63 18.83
C PHE A 49 18.36 14.15 18.87
N ASN A 50 19.51 14.58 18.36
CA ASN A 50 19.93 15.98 18.30
C ASN A 50 20.06 16.69 19.67
N GLN A 51 20.09 15.94 20.78
CA GLN A 51 20.44 16.46 22.10
C GLN A 51 21.96 16.55 22.27
N PRO A 52 22.48 17.39 23.20
CA PRO A 52 23.91 17.47 23.49
C PRO A 52 24.50 16.09 23.83
N GLY A 53 25.58 15.71 23.13
CA GLY A 53 26.24 14.40 23.30
C GLY A 53 25.47 13.20 22.72
N GLN A 54 24.37 13.44 22.02
CA GLN A 54 23.58 12.40 21.34
C GLN A 54 23.76 12.44 19.82
N TRP A 55 23.21 11.44 19.15
CA TRP A 55 23.27 11.27 17.70
C TRP A 55 22.71 12.49 16.96
N LYS A 56 23.49 12.99 15.98
CA LYS A 56 23.07 14.06 15.06
C LYS A 56 22.34 13.43 13.87
N VAL A 57 21.03 13.62 13.80
CA VAL A 57 20.14 12.87 12.90
C VAL A 57 19.21 13.79 12.13
N LYS A 58 19.10 13.55 10.82
CA LYS A 58 17.96 13.96 9.99
C LYS A 58 17.06 12.75 9.76
N MET A 59 15.75 12.91 9.91
CA MET A 59 14.80 11.82 9.68
C MET A 59 13.95 12.09 8.44
N VAL A 60 13.71 11.04 7.66
CA VAL A 60 12.71 10.98 6.60
C VAL A 60 11.74 9.87 6.98
N ILE A 61 10.46 10.19 7.09
CA ILE A 61 9.44 9.25 7.56
C ILE A 61 8.35 9.19 6.49
N SER A 62 8.05 7.99 6.01
CA SER A 62 6.88 7.75 5.16
C SER A 62 5.73 7.23 6.03
N CYS A 63 4.52 7.67 5.73
CA CYS A 63 3.31 7.28 6.45
C CYS A 63 2.10 7.48 5.55
N ARG A 64 1.14 6.56 5.62
CA ARG A 64 -0.17 6.75 4.98
C ARG A 64 -0.97 7.85 5.66
N THR A 65 -1.62 8.71 4.89
CA THR A 65 -2.41 9.83 5.40
C THR A 65 -3.58 9.37 6.28
N GLN A 66 -4.15 8.20 6.00
CA GLN A 66 -5.25 7.62 6.78
C GLN A 66 -4.84 7.24 8.21
N TYR A 67 -3.55 7.05 8.47
CA TYR A 67 -3.02 6.76 9.81
C TYR A 67 -2.76 8.04 10.64
N LEU A 68 -2.84 9.21 9.99
CA LEU A 68 -2.61 10.50 10.62
C LEU A 68 -3.93 10.95 11.30
N GLY A 69 -4.02 10.79 12.63
CA GLY A 69 -5.09 11.39 13.44
C GLY A 69 -4.89 12.90 13.63
N GLN A 70 -5.88 13.62 14.17
CA GLN A 70 -5.92 15.10 14.24
C GLN A 70 -4.66 15.79 14.81
N ASP A 71 -3.91 15.15 15.72
CA ASP A 71 -2.70 15.74 16.36
C ASP A 71 -1.38 15.01 16.01
N TYR A 72 -1.32 14.42 14.80
CA TYR A 72 -0.21 13.55 14.44
C TYR A 72 1.17 14.23 14.44
N ARG A 73 1.25 15.55 14.19
CA ARG A 73 2.52 16.29 14.11
C ARG A 73 3.37 16.16 15.37
N SER A 74 2.74 16.09 16.54
CA SER A 74 3.41 15.86 17.83
C SER A 74 4.22 14.55 17.88
N ARG A 75 3.86 13.57 17.05
CA ARG A 75 4.58 12.29 16.90
C ARG A 75 5.84 12.40 16.03
N PHE A 76 5.97 13.45 15.23
CA PHE A 76 7.05 13.57 14.23
C PHE A 76 7.95 14.78 14.47
N GLN A 77 7.47 15.84 15.11
CA GLN A 77 8.26 17.04 15.36
C GLN A 77 9.37 16.81 16.40
N PRO A 78 10.62 17.19 16.12
CA PRO A 78 11.66 17.26 17.14
C PRO A 78 11.25 18.25 18.25
N HIS A 79 11.53 17.92 19.52
CA HIS A 79 11.34 18.89 20.60
C HIS A 79 12.44 19.96 20.52
N SER A 80 12.10 21.24 20.70
CA SER A 80 13.11 22.30 20.77
C SER A 80 13.97 22.12 22.02
N LEU A 81 15.25 22.44 21.89
CA LEU A 81 16.21 22.45 23.00
C LEU A 81 15.94 23.58 24.00
N ASP A 82 15.25 24.62 23.56
CA ASP A 82 14.94 25.80 24.36
C ASP A 82 13.43 26.02 24.41
N ARG A 83 12.86 25.99 25.63
CA ARG A 83 11.44 26.24 25.89
C ARG A 83 11.04 27.71 25.75
N TYR A 84 12.04 28.61 25.65
CA TYR A 84 11.84 30.06 25.56
C TYR A 84 12.14 30.63 24.17
N GLN A 85 12.79 29.88 23.28
CA GLN A 85 12.93 30.23 21.87
C GLN A 85 11.86 29.51 21.03
N CYS A 86 10.79 30.25 20.74
CA CYS A 86 9.72 29.85 19.84
C CYS A 86 10.19 29.87 18.37
N THR A 87 11.10 28.97 18.01
CA THR A 87 11.47 28.69 16.60
C THR A 87 11.30 27.19 16.34
N VAL A 88 10.13 26.66 16.70
CA VAL A 88 9.73 25.26 16.41
C VAL A 88 9.31 25.10 14.93
N VAL A 89 9.04 26.22 14.26
CA VAL A 89 8.31 26.26 12.98
C VAL A 89 9.09 25.69 11.78
N ASN A 90 10.43 25.57 11.86
CA ASN A 90 11.27 25.21 10.71
C ASN A 90 11.98 23.84 10.79
N LEU A 91 11.71 23.02 11.81
CA LEU A 91 12.40 21.71 11.97
C LEU A 91 11.61 20.52 11.42
N PHE A 92 10.40 20.76 10.91
CA PHE A 92 9.53 19.73 10.39
C PHE A 92 8.94 20.19 9.06
N GLN A 93 9.07 19.34 8.05
CA GLN A 93 8.55 19.57 6.72
C GLN A 93 7.69 18.39 6.32
N GLU A 94 6.58 18.68 5.67
CA GLU A 94 5.65 17.68 5.16
C GLU A 94 5.62 17.78 3.65
N VAL A 95 5.65 16.61 3.01
CA VAL A 95 5.50 16.48 1.56
C VAL A 95 4.50 15.37 1.32
N VAL A 96 3.55 15.62 0.43
CA VAL A 96 2.60 14.62 -0.02
C VAL A 96 3.05 14.11 -1.38
N VAL A 97 3.04 12.80 -1.56
CA VAL A 97 3.28 12.19 -2.87
C VAL A 97 2.04 12.45 -3.73
N ALA A 98 2.19 13.32 -4.73
CA ALA A 98 1.11 13.64 -5.65
C ALA A 98 0.88 12.50 -6.67
N PRO A 99 -0.35 12.33 -7.18
CA PRO A 99 -0.61 11.48 -8.33
C PRO A 99 0.23 11.89 -9.54
N PHE A 100 0.50 10.95 -10.45
CA PHE A 100 1.15 11.23 -11.71
C PHE A 100 0.28 12.12 -12.60
N SER A 101 0.92 13.14 -13.16
CA SER A 101 0.39 13.87 -14.31
C SER A 101 0.38 13.00 -15.56
N ARG A 102 -0.41 13.41 -16.56
CA ARG A 102 -0.46 12.73 -17.87
C ARG A 102 0.92 12.60 -18.54
N ALA A 103 1.78 13.61 -18.41
CA ALA A 103 3.13 13.59 -18.95
C ALA A 103 4.01 12.56 -18.23
N GLN A 104 3.90 12.46 -16.90
CA GLN A 104 4.61 11.45 -16.10
C GLN A 104 4.12 10.03 -16.41
N ILE A 105 2.81 9.83 -16.63
CA ILE A 105 2.26 8.55 -17.08
C ILE A 105 2.89 8.14 -18.41
N GLN A 106 2.91 9.04 -19.39
CA GLN A 106 3.52 8.75 -20.69
C GLN A 106 5.00 8.40 -20.56
N GLN A 107 5.77 9.17 -19.78
CA GLN A 107 7.19 8.88 -19.54
C GLN A 107 7.39 7.51 -18.86
N TYR A 108 6.53 7.17 -17.90
CA TYR A 108 6.57 5.87 -17.24
C TYR A 108 6.32 4.74 -18.23
N VAL A 109 5.31 4.86 -19.11
CA VAL A 109 5.00 3.88 -20.15
C VAL A 109 6.17 3.69 -21.11
N GLU A 110 6.83 4.78 -21.52
CA GLU A 110 8.01 4.73 -22.39
C GLU A 110 9.18 3.98 -21.73
N VAL A 111 9.39 4.14 -20.43
CA VAL A 111 10.40 3.39 -19.67
C VAL A 111 9.99 1.93 -19.52
N TYR A 112 8.73 1.67 -19.20
CA TYR A 112 8.18 0.32 -19.04
C TYR A 112 8.39 -0.54 -20.30
N VAL A 113 8.02 0.00 -21.48
CA VAL A 113 8.13 -0.74 -22.75
C VAL A 113 9.59 -1.05 -23.12
N LYS A 114 10.56 -0.21 -22.72
CA LYS A 114 11.99 -0.49 -22.94
C LYS A 114 12.48 -1.70 -22.16
N GLY A 115 11.85 -2.02 -21.03
CA GLY A 115 12.17 -3.18 -20.20
C GLY A 115 11.46 -4.47 -20.63
N LEU A 116 10.51 -4.40 -21.57
CA LEU A 116 9.79 -5.59 -22.02
C LEU A 116 10.64 -6.43 -23.00
N PRO A 117 10.50 -7.76 -22.97
CA PRO A 117 11.04 -8.61 -24.03
C PRO A 117 10.39 -8.23 -25.38
N THR A 118 11.09 -8.47 -26.48
CA THR A 118 10.62 -8.12 -27.83
C THR A 118 9.39 -8.91 -28.28
N VAL A 119 9.20 -10.09 -27.70
CA VAL A 119 8.04 -10.95 -27.90
C VAL A 119 7.42 -11.23 -26.54
N ASP A 120 6.12 -11.00 -26.43
CA ASP A 120 5.35 -11.34 -25.25
C ASP A 120 5.24 -12.87 -25.14
N PRO A 121 5.79 -13.50 -24.07
CA PRO A 121 5.78 -14.95 -23.90
C PRO A 121 4.36 -15.55 -23.79
N LEU A 122 3.40 -14.77 -23.28
CA LEU A 122 2.01 -15.19 -23.07
C LEU A 122 1.16 -15.00 -24.33
N LEU A 123 1.51 -14.04 -25.17
CA LEU A 123 0.73 -13.70 -26.36
C LEU A 123 1.33 -14.20 -27.68
N SER A 124 2.58 -14.67 -27.69
CA SER A 124 3.31 -15.10 -28.91
C SER A 124 3.22 -14.04 -30.01
N LYS A 125 3.22 -12.77 -29.61
CA LYS A 125 3.08 -11.58 -30.47
C LYS A 125 4.13 -10.53 -30.06
N PRO A 126 4.45 -9.58 -30.94
CA PRO A 126 5.27 -8.44 -30.57
C PRO A 126 4.66 -7.73 -29.35
N SER A 127 5.52 -7.38 -28.40
CA SER A 127 5.11 -6.58 -27.25
C SER A 127 4.56 -5.23 -27.69
N TRP A 128 3.58 -4.73 -26.96
CA TRP A 128 2.94 -3.45 -27.28
C TRP A 128 3.94 -2.30 -27.19
N THR A 129 3.79 -1.36 -28.11
CA THR A 129 4.51 -0.09 -28.11
C THR A 129 3.95 0.86 -27.06
N ALA A 130 4.74 1.86 -26.66
CA ALA A 130 4.28 2.90 -25.73
C ALA A 130 3.02 3.64 -26.25
N LYS A 131 2.93 3.82 -27.57
CA LYS A 131 1.76 4.42 -28.22
C LYS A 131 0.50 3.56 -28.06
N GLU A 132 0.62 2.24 -28.23
CA GLU A 132 -0.51 1.32 -28.07
C GLU A 132 -1.01 1.30 -26.62
N TYR A 133 -0.10 1.28 -25.65
CA TYR A 133 -0.47 1.41 -24.24
C TYR A 133 -1.18 2.72 -23.95
N MET A 134 -0.62 3.86 -24.37
CA MET A 134 -1.23 5.17 -24.14
C MET A 134 -2.60 5.31 -24.82
N ASP A 135 -2.76 4.77 -26.03
CA ASP A 135 -4.05 4.74 -26.73
C ASP A 135 -5.11 3.97 -25.92
N LYS A 136 -4.75 2.81 -25.35
CA LYS A 136 -5.69 2.03 -24.53
C LYS A 136 -5.99 2.69 -23.19
N LEU A 137 -5.00 3.29 -22.55
CA LEU A 137 -5.20 4.05 -21.31
C LEU A 137 -6.19 5.21 -21.50
N VAL A 138 -6.11 5.92 -22.63
CA VAL A 138 -6.99 7.06 -22.94
C VAL A 138 -8.39 6.62 -23.37
N ASN A 139 -8.49 5.54 -24.14
CA ASN A 139 -9.77 5.14 -24.74
C ASN A 139 -10.63 4.23 -23.84
N ILE A 140 -10.05 3.60 -22.81
CA ILE A 140 -10.82 2.84 -21.83
C ILE A 140 -11.42 3.82 -20.81
N PRO A 141 -12.76 3.84 -20.63
CA PRO A 141 -13.41 4.77 -19.71
C PRO A 141 -12.84 4.72 -18.28
N ASN A 142 -12.64 5.89 -17.68
CA ASN A 142 -12.15 6.09 -16.30
C ASN A 142 -10.75 5.52 -15.98
N LEU A 143 -10.04 4.97 -16.98
CA LEU A 143 -8.75 4.33 -16.73
C LEU A 143 -7.64 5.36 -16.49
N MET A 144 -7.66 6.50 -17.18
CA MET A 144 -6.67 7.57 -16.98
C MET A 144 -6.64 8.09 -15.54
N ASP A 145 -7.80 8.33 -14.94
CA ASP A 145 -7.89 8.79 -13.56
C ASP A 145 -7.37 7.73 -12.59
N LEU A 146 -7.65 6.46 -12.89
CA LEU A 146 -7.21 5.34 -12.09
C LEU A 146 -5.69 5.16 -12.14
N VAL A 147 -5.08 5.29 -13.31
CA VAL A 147 -3.62 5.15 -13.49
C VAL A 147 -2.83 6.41 -13.15
N SER A 148 -3.49 7.47 -12.67
CA SER A 148 -2.79 8.57 -11.99
C SER A 148 -2.07 8.09 -10.73
N ASN A 149 -2.52 6.99 -10.11
CA ASN A 149 -1.77 6.33 -9.05
C ASN A 149 -0.64 5.47 -9.67
N PRO A 150 0.64 5.70 -9.32
CA PRO A 150 1.79 5.00 -9.93
C PRO A 150 1.74 3.47 -9.80
N PHE A 151 1.20 2.98 -8.68
CA PHE A 151 1.04 1.55 -8.46
C PHE A 151 -0.06 0.98 -9.35
N LEU A 152 -1.20 1.66 -9.47
CA LEU A 152 -2.27 1.21 -10.36
C LEU A 152 -1.89 1.30 -11.84
N LEU A 153 -1.02 2.25 -12.20
CA LEU A 153 -0.43 2.31 -13.54
C LEU A 153 0.38 1.05 -13.85
N SER A 154 1.31 0.64 -12.97
CA SER A 154 2.12 -0.55 -13.22
C SER A 154 1.26 -1.81 -13.37
N LEU A 155 0.25 -1.97 -12.51
CA LEU A 155 -0.72 -3.08 -12.61
C LEU A 155 -1.50 -3.05 -13.91
N SER A 156 -1.94 -1.86 -14.32
CA SER A 156 -2.70 -1.70 -15.56
C SER A 156 -1.86 -2.07 -16.77
N LEU A 157 -0.60 -1.65 -16.85
CA LEU A 157 0.27 -1.97 -17.98
C LEU A 157 0.53 -3.47 -18.14
N ASP A 158 0.62 -4.20 -17.03
CA ASP A 158 0.76 -5.66 -17.04
C ASP A 158 -0.55 -6.35 -17.46
N ALA A 159 -1.71 -5.91 -16.95
CA ALA A 159 -2.99 -6.56 -17.20
C ALA A 159 -3.61 -6.21 -18.57
N LEU A 160 -3.34 -5.02 -19.09
CA LEU A 160 -4.00 -4.44 -20.27
C LEU A 160 -3.98 -5.34 -21.52
N PRO A 161 -2.82 -5.93 -21.92
CA PRO A 161 -2.77 -6.77 -23.11
C PRO A 161 -3.74 -7.95 -23.07
N SER A 162 -3.84 -8.60 -21.91
CA SER A 162 -4.74 -9.73 -21.67
C SER A 162 -6.21 -9.32 -21.65
N ILE A 163 -6.53 -8.18 -21.03
CA ILE A 163 -7.89 -7.64 -20.96
C ILE A 163 -8.40 -7.28 -22.36
N VAL A 164 -7.61 -6.53 -23.13
CA VAL A 164 -8.00 -6.07 -24.47
C VAL A 164 -8.14 -7.25 -25.44
N LYS A 165 -7.31 -8.29 -25.33
CA LYS A 165 -7.46 -9.51 -26.13
C LYS A 165 -8.80 -10.22 -25.88
N SER A 166 -9.30 -10.15 -24.65
CA SER A 166 -10.50 -10.86 -24.22
C SER A 166 -11.80 -10.12 -24.58
N HIS A 167 -11.72 -8.86 -25.01
CA HIS A 167 -12.87 -8.02 -25.33
C HIS A 167 -12.86 -7.59 -26.81
N LYS A 168 -14.03 -7.68 -27.47
CA LYS A 168 -14.19 -7.26 -28.87
C LYS A 168 -14.41 -5.76 -29.02
N ASP A 169 -14.99 -5.12 -28.00
CA ASP A 169 -15.27 -3.69 -27.96
C ASP A 169 -14.58 -3.07 -26.74
N ILE A 170 -13.70 -2.11 -26.98
CA ILE A 170 -12.88 -1.44 -25.96
C ILE A 170 -13.73 -0.42 -25.19
N SER A 171 -14.75 0.18 -25.81
CA SER A 171 -15.62 1.17 -25.17
C SER A 171 -16.57 0.55 -24.14
N ALA A 172 -16.90 -0.73 -24.32
CA ALA A 172 -17.67 -1.52 -23.37
C ALA A 172 -16.84 -2.04 -22.19
N ILE A 173 -15.50 -1.90 -22.24
CA ILE A 173 -14.62 -2.32 -21.16
C ILE A 173 -14.85 -1.37 -19.97
N ARG A 174 -15.45 -1.90 -18.91
CA ARG A 174 -15.52 -1.24 -17.60
C ARG A 174 -14.46 -1.84 -16.70
N ILE A 175 -13.24 -1.32 -16.74
CA ILE A 175 -12.20 -1.73 -15.79
C ILE A 175 -12.50 -1.10 -14.43
N THR A 176 -12.85 -1.94 -13.48
CA THR A 176 -12.91 -1.53 -12.07
C THR A 176 -11.56 -1.76 -11.41
N ARG A 177 -11.31 -1.05 -10.30
CA ARG A 177 -10.15 -1.30 -9.42
C ARG A 177 -10.06 -2.78 -9.06
N VAL A 178 -11.18 -3.40 -8.71
CA VAL A 178 -11.27 -4.81 -8.32
C VAL A 178 -10.76 -5.73 -9.43
N GLN A 179 -11.11 -5.47 -10.69
CA GLN A 179 -10.63 -6.30 -11.81
C GLN A 179 -9.13 -6.17 -12.07
N LEU A 180 -8.56 -4.96 -11.90
CA LEU A 180 -7.10 -4.79 -11.93
C LEU A 180 -6.43 -5.55 -10.79
N TYR A 181 -6.99 -5.47 -9.58
CA TYR A 181 -6.48 -6.21 -8.44
C TYR A 181 -6.59 -7.72 -8.63
N ASP A 182 -7.68 -8.24 -9.20
CA ASP A 182 -7.81 -9.67 -9.48
C ASP A 182 -6.76 -10.15 -10.49
N SER A 183 -6.49 -9.36 -11.53
CA SER A 183 -5.45 -9.64 -12.52
C SER A 183 -4.06 -9.63 -11.89
N PHE A 184 -3.79 -8.65 -11.03
CA PHE A 184 -2.56 -8.55 -10.28
C PHE A 184 -2.37 -9.71 -9.29
N VAL A 185 -3.38 -10.02 -8.48
CA VAL A 185 -3.32 -11.12 -7.50
C VAL A 185 -3.06 -12.44 -8.20
N ARG A 186 -3.71 -12.68 -9.34
CA ARG A 186 -3.43 -13.84 -10.19
C ARG A 186 -1.96 -13.86 -10.63
N ARG A 187 -1.45 -12.77 -11.21
CA ARG A 187 -0.05 -12.70 -11.67
C ARG A 187 0.94 -12.89 -10.52
N TRP A 188 0.67 -12.25 -9.38
CA TRP A 188 1.47 -12.37 -8.16
C TRP A 188 1.55 -13.82 -7.68
N LEU A 189 0.42 -14.54 -7.66
CA LEU A 189 0.37 -15.94 -7.31
C LEU A 189 1.12 -16.81 -8.31
N GLU A 190 1.04 -16.51 -9.62
CA GLU A 190 1.81 -17.23 -10.65
C GLU A 190 3.32 -17.07 -10.45
N VAL A 191 3.79 -15.85 -10.21
CA VAL A 191 5.21 -15.57 -9.93
C VAL A 191 5.66 -16.24 -8.64
N ASN A 192 4.86 -16.15 -7.58
CA ASN A 192 5.21 -16.77 -6.29
C ASN A 192 5.17 -18.29 -6.35
N ARG A 193 4.28 -18.87 -7.14
CA ARG A 193 4.29 -20.30 -7.43
C ARG A 193 5.62 -20.70 -8.06
N ALA A 194 6.02 -20.03 -9.15
CA ALA A 194 7.28 -20.33 -9.84
C ALA A 194 8.48 -20.20 -8.89
N ARG A 195 8.51 -19.14 -8.07
CA ARG A 195 9.54 -18.95 -7.04
C ARG A 195 9.57 -20.10 -6.02
N LEU A 196 8.41 -20.56 -5.54
CA LEU A 196 8.32 -21.66 -4.59
C LEU A 196 8.76 -23.00 -5.21
N GLU A 197 8.44 -23.24 -6.49
CA GLU A 197 8.89 -24.40 -7.24
C GLU A 197 10.43 -24.43 -7.34
N GLU A 198 11.08 -23.28 -7.49
CA GLU A 198 12.55 -23.15 -7.57
C GLU A 198 13.25 -23.06 -6.19
N SER A 199 12.51 -22.75 -5.13
CA SER A 199 13.07 -22.52 -3.80
C SER A 199 13.56 -23.83 -3.14
N PRO A 200 14.59 -23.77 -2.26
CA PRO A 200 14.98 -24.89 -1.43
C PRO A 200 13.92 -25.13 -0.34
N LEU A 201 13.04 -26.11 -0.56
CA LEU A 201 12.00 -26.55 0.38
C LEU A 201 12.38 -27.88 1.03
N SER A 202 11.92 -28.11 2.27
CA SER A 202 12.01 -29.45 2.89
C SER A 202 11.18 -30.47 2.11
N GLU A 203 11.46 -31.76 2.31
CA GLU A 203 10.71 -32.85 1.62
C GLU A 203 9.20 -32.77 1.89
N LEU A 204 8.82 -32.45 3.14
CA LEU A 204 7.42 -32.29 3.52
C LEU A 204 6.77 -31.09 2.81
N GLU A 205 7.45 -29.95 2.77
CA GLU A 205 6.95 -28.74 2.10
C GLU A 205 6.85 -28.92 0.59
N ARG A 206 7.81 -29.65 -0.01
CA ARG A 206 7.76 -29.98 -1.43
C ARG A 206 6.53 -30.82 -1.75
N SER A 207 6.26 -31.86 -0.95
CA SER A 207 5.07 -32.71 -1.11
C SER A 207 3.76 -31.90 -1.00
N GLU A 208 3.67 -30.98 -0.03
CA GLU A 208 2.51 -30.10 0.11
C GLU A 208 2.37 -29.11 -1.04
N LEU A 209 3.48 -28.59 -1.57
CA LEU A 209 3.46 -27.73 -2.75
C LEU A 209 2.98 -28.50 -3.98
N ASP A 210 3.46 -29.73 -4.18
CA ASP A 210 3.08 -30.57 -5.31
C ASP A 210 1.57 -30.84 -5.28
N LEU A 211 0.99 -31.15 -4.11
CA LEU A 211 -0.47 -31.31 -3.96
C LEU A 211 -1.24 -30.02 -4.32
N LEU A 212 -0.76 -28.85 -3.90
CA LEU A 212 -1.39 -27.58 -4.25
C LEU A 212 -1.31 -27.31 -5.76
N VAL A 213 -0.17 -27.63 -6.38
CA VAL A 213 0.08 -27.42 -7.81
C VAL A 213 -0.72 -28.38 -8.67
N GLU A 214 -0.78 -29.66 -8.31
CA GLU A 214 -1.52 -30.71 -9.03
C GLU A 214 -3.02 -30.41 -9.12
N ASP A 215 -3.63 -29.87 -8.07
CA ASP A 215 -5.04 -29.51 -8.08
C ASP A 215 -5.23 -28.13 -8.72
N ASN A 216 -4.93 -27.03 -8.01
CA ASN A 216 -4.99 -25.67 -8.56
C ASN A 216 -4.42 -24.62 -7.58
N PHE A 217 -3.10 -24.39 -7.62
CA PHE A 217 -2.41 -23.48 -6.69
C PHE A 217 -3.04 -22.08 -6.66
N LEU A 218 -3.44 -21.55 -7.83
CA LEU A 218 -4.02 -20.20 -7.93
C LEU A 218 -5.39 -20.13 -7.25
N TYR A 219 -6.20 -21.18 -7.34
CA TYR A 219 -7.49 -21.28 -6.64
C TYR A 219 -7.27 -21.22 -5.12
N TYR A 220 -6.39 -22.05 -4.59
CA TYR A 220 -6.09 -22.06 -3.15
C TYR A 220 -5.47 -20.76 -2.68
N GLY A 221 -4.53 -20.17 -3.43
CA GLY A 221 -3.93 -18.87 -3.11
C GLY A 221 -4.97 -17.75 -3.06
N THR A 222 -5.88 -17.71 -4.04
CA THR A 222 -6.93 -16.69 -4.10
C THR A 222 -7.94 -16.86 -2.95
N HIS A 223 -8.40 -18.08 -2.70
CA HIS A 223 -9.31 -18.39 -1.60
C HIS A 223 -8.69 -18.09 -0.25
N PHE A 224 -7.45 -18.54 -0.03
CA PHE A 224 -6.71 -18.30 1.18
C PHE A 224 -6.62 -16.80 1.49
N GLN A 225 -6.31 -15.95 0.50
CA GLN A 225 -6.23 -14.50 0.68
C GLN A 225 -7.59 -13.87 1.01
N LYS A 226 -8.65 -14.27 0.30
CA LYS A 226 -10.02 -13.79 0.54
C LYS A 226 -10.54 -14.21 1.92
N ASP A 227 -10.30 -15.46 2.31
CA ASP A 227 -10.72 -16.00 3.60
C ASP A 227 -9.95 -15.33 4.74
N LEU A 228 -8.65 -15.06 4.56
CA LEU A 228 -7.88 -14.29 5.53
C LEU A 228 -8.41 -12.87 5.68
N ALA A 229 -8.63 -12.16 4.58
CA ALA A 229 -9.15 -10.79 4.60
C ALA A 229 -10.52 -10.73 5.29
N THR A 230 -11.40 -11.70 4.98
CA THR A 230 -12.71 -11.86 5.62
C THR A 230 -12.57 -12.13 7.11
N ALA A 231 -11.65 -13.02 7.51
CA ALA A 231 -11.41 -13.31 8.91
C ALA A 231 -10.87 -12.09 9.67
N ILE A 232 -9.95 -11.32 9.10
CA ILE A 232 -9.46 -10.06 9.68
C ILE A 232 -10.62 -9.07 9.84
N PHE A 233 -11.44 -8.89 8.80
CA PHE A 233 -12.56 -7.95 8.83
C PHE A 233 -13.59 -8.31 9.91
N ILE A 234 -14.02 -9.58 9.96
CA ILE A 234 -15.09 -10.05 10.85
C ILE A 234 -14.59 -10.31 12.26
N LYS A 235 -13.41 -10.94 12.41
CA LYS A 235 -12.89 -11.47 13.68
C LYS A 235 -11.81 -10.60 14.31
N HIS A 236 -11.34 -9.55 13.63
CA HIS A 236 -10.29 -8.68 14.14
C HIS A 236 -10.63 -7.18 14.06
N GLU A 237 -11.92 -6.83 14.14
CA GLU A 237 -12.39 -5.44 14.24
C GLU A 237 -11.84 -4.52 13.13
N ARG A 238 -11.62 -5.08 11.94
CA ARG A 238 -11.00 -4.37 10.79
C ARG A 238 -9.58 -3.86 11.07
N ASN A 239 -8.92 -4.33 12.14
CA ASN A 239 -7.52 -4.07 12.39
C ASN A 239 -6.68 -4.98 11.49
N PRO A 240 -5.88 -4.45 10.56
CA PRO A 240 -5.13 -5.28 9.62
C PRO A 240 -3.96 -6.04 10.27
N VAL A 241 -3.54 -5.66 11.48
CA VAL A 241 -2.34 -6.23 12.11
C VAL A 241 -2.72 -7.35 13.09
N VAL A 242 -2.52 -8.60 12.64
CA VAL A 242 -2.82 -9.79 13.44
C VAL A 242 -1.57 -10.28 14.17
N LYS A 243 -1.61 -10.26 15.51
CA LYS A 243 -0.58 -10.92 16.33
C LYS A 243 -0.90 -12.40 16.47
N TYR A 244 0.08 -13.24 16.14
CA TYR A 244 -0.02 -14.70 16.25
C TYR A 244 1.06 -15.26 17.17
N THR A 245 0.68 -16.21 18.02
CA THR A 245 1.59 -16.99 18.86
C THR A 245 1.16 -18.46 18.81
N PRO A 246 2.00 -19.38 18.32
CA PRO A 246 1.62 -20.77 18.07
C PRO A 246 0.94 -21.46 19.26
N LEU A 247 1.44 -21.24 20.48
CA LEU A 247 0.90 -21.86 21.70
C LEU A 247 -0.43 -21.25 22.16
N ARG A 248 -0.61 -19.94 22.01
CA ARG A 248 -1.80 -19.24 22.51
C ARG A 248 -2.94 -19.27 21.50
N ASP A 249 -2.61 -19.26 20.22
CA ASP A 249 -3.58 -19.10 19.14
C ASP A 249 -3.94 -20.42 18.45
N LYS A 250 -3.41 -21.58 18.91
CA LYS A 250 -3.63 -22.91 18.31
C LYS A 250 -5.11 -23.26 18.08
N GLY A 251 -6.00 -22.84 18.97
CA GLY A 251 -7.44 -23.09 18.89
C GLY A 251 -8.26 -21.94 18.28
N THR A 252 -7.60 -20.92 17.74
CA THR A 252 -8.27 -19.73 17.19
C THR A 252 -8.30 -19.78 15.67
N TRP A 253 -9.12 -18.93 15.06
CA TRP A 253 -9.15 -18.77 13.60
C TRP A 253 -7.77 -18.47 13.00
N LYS A 254 -6.86 -17.84 13.76
CA LYS A 254 -5.52 -17.49 13.31
C LYS A 254 -4.68 -18.73 12.96
N ALA A 255 -4.88 -19.85 13.65
CA ALA A 255 -4.12 -21.07 13.38
C ALA A 255 -4.31 -21.57 11.94
N ALA A 256 -5.50 -21.35 11.35
CA ALA A 256 -5.77 -21.73 9.96
C ALA A 256 -4.92 -20.95 8.93
N PHE A 257 -4.40 -19.77 9.29
CA PHE A 257 -3.70 -18.88 8.36
C PHE A 257 -2.23 -18.62 8.72
N PHE A 258 -1.86 -18.80 9.99
CA PHE A 258 -0.55 -18.44 10.54
C PHE A 258 0.21 -19.63 11.14
N ALA A 259 -0.32 -20.86 11.02
CA ALA A 259 0.43 -22.04 11.42
C ALA A 259 1.81 -22.10 10.73
N PRO A 260 2.86 -22.51 11.44
CA PRO A 260 4.23 -22.50 10.93
C PRO A 260 4.50 -23.61 9.91
N GLU A 261 3.56 -24.51 9.64
CA GLU A 261 3.76 -25.71 8.84
C GLU A 261 2.61 -25.95 7.86
N GLY A 262 2.85 -26.81 6.87
CA GLY A 262 1.86 -27.26 5.88
C GLY A 262 1.48 -26.20 4.84
N GLN A 263 0.37 -26.45 4.14
CA GLN A 263 -0.11 -25.60 3.04
C GLN A 263 -0.32 -24.14 3.45
N ALA A 264 -0.73 -23.88 4.69
CA ALA A 264 -0.92 -22.52 5.20
C ALA A 264 0.39 -21.71 5.25
N LYS A 265 1.55 -22.35 5.41
CA LYS A 265 2.87 -21.70 5.31
C LYS A 265 3.15 -21.30 3.86
N LEU A 266 3.04 -22.24 2.92
CA LEU A 266 3.29 -22.01 1.49
C LEU A 266 2.36 -20.95 0.89
N LEU A 267 1.07 -21.05 1.21
CA LEU A 267 0.07 -20.06 0.81
C LEU A 267 0.29 -18.71 1.51
N ARG A 268 0.92 -18.69 2.69
CA ARG A 268 1.32 -17.44 3.36
C ARG A 268 2.51 -16.76 2.73
N GLU A 269 3.53 -17.53 2.36
CA GLU A 269 4.72 -17.02 1.70
C GLU A 269 4.46 -16.54 0.26
N SER A 270 3.28 -16.85 -0.27
CA SER A 270 2.78 -16.35 -1.55
C SER A 270 1.75 -15.22 -1.42
N LYS A 271 1.50 -14.70 -0.20
CA LYS A 271 0.58 -13.56 0.01
C LYS A 271 1.16 -12.23 -0.46
N THR A 272 0.27 -11.31 -0.80
CA THR A 272 0.53 -9.89 -1.07
C THR A 272 0.67 -9.04 0.21
N VAL A 273 0.32 -9.60 1.38
CA VAL A 273 0.32 -8.95 2.70
C VAL A 273 1.59 -9.35 3.45
N ILE A 274 2.39 -8.36 3.85
CA ILE A 274 3.69 -8.55 4.53
C ILE A 274 3.50 -9.20 5.90
N ALA A 275 4.32 -10.21 6.20
CA ALA A 275 4.51 -10.71 7.55
C ALA A 275 5.70 -9.99 8.20
N GLY A 276 5.43 -9.05 9.11
CA GLY A 276 6.46 -8.47 9.99
C GLY A 276 6.69 -9.37 11.20
N GLY A 277 7.55 -10.37 11.08
CA GLY A 277 7.95 -11.24 12.18
C GLY A 277 9.43 -11.59 12.06
N GLY A 278 10.24 -11.23 13.06
CA GLY A 278 11.64 -11.59 13.10
C GLY A 278 11.81 -13.09 13.31
N ASP A 279 12.29 -13.77 12.28
CA ASP A 279 12.61 -15.19 12.32
C ASP A 279 13.92 -15.40 13.09
N GLY A 280 13.79 -15.59 14.40
CA GLY A 280 14.86 -16.12 15.24
C GLY A 280 14.92 -17.64 15.14
N TRP A 281 15.32 -18.19 13.99
CA TRP A 281 15.79 -19.57 13.86
C TRP A 281 16.89 -19.61 12.80
N GLY A 282 18.14 -19.52 13.26
CA GLY A 282 19.30 -19.78 12.42
C GLY A 282 19.53 -21.28 12.30
N GLU A 283 19.39 -21.81 11.09
CA GLU A 283 20.18 -22.95 10.64
C GLU A 283 21.20 -22.44 9.62
N GLU A 284 22.44 -22.89 9.81
CA GLU A 284 23.62 -22.56 9.01
C GLU A 284 23.47 -23.07 7.57
N GLY A 285 23.84 -22.23 6.60
CA GLY A 285 23.98 -22.65 5.21
C GLY A 285 24.32 -21.50 4.28
N GLY A 286 25.62 -21.28 4.04
CA GLY A 286 26.10 -20.32 3.05
C GLY A 286 25.79 -20.77 1.61
N GLY A 287 25.52 -19.80 0.74
CA GLY A 287 25.41 -20.01 -0.70
C GLY A 287 24.98 -18.75 -1.43
N ASP A 288 25.92 -18.15 -2.15
CA ASP A 288 25.71 -17.08 -3.13
C ASP A 288 24.66 -17.46 -4.18
N ALA A 289 23.72 -16.56 -4.48
CA ALA A 289 23.12 -16.43 -5.80
C ALA A 289 22.62 -15.00 -6.02
N GLY A 290 23.09 -14.41 -7.13
CA GLY A 290 22.77 -13.06 -7.60
C GLY A 290 21.30 -12.88 -7.94
N GLY A 291 20.86 -11.64 -7.85
CA GLY A 291 19.45 -11.26 -7.94
C GLY A 291 18.93 -11.05 -9.35
N ASP A 292 17.61 -10.84 -9.38
CA ASP A 292 16.87 -10.11 -10.39
C ASP A 292 15.80 -9.28 -9.67
N GLY A 293 15.81 -7.97 -9.94
CA GLY A 293 15.06 -6.98 -9.18
C GLY A 293 13.56 -6.97 -9.48
N TRP A 294 12.77 -7.34 -8.48
CA TRP A 294 11.47 -6.73 -8.17
C TRP A 294 11.48 -6.45 -6.67
N GLY A 295 11.65 -5.17 -6.30
CA GLY A 295 11.68 -4.76 -4.91
C GLY A 295 10.35 -5.04 -4.21
N ASP A 296 10.43 -5.43 -2.94
CA ASP A 296 9.30 -5.66 -2.03
C ASP A 296 8.30 -4.49 -2.04
N ALA A 297 7.24 -4.62 -2.83
CA ALA A 297 6.07 -3.76 -2.79
C ALA A 297 4.92 -4.53 -2.13
N GLY A 298 4.92 -4.60 -0.79
CA GLY A 298 3.83 -5.20 -0.04
C GLY A 298 2.66 -4.22 0.13
N VAL A 299 1.43 -4.73 0.02
CA VAL A 299 0.20 -3.94 0.11
C VAL A 299 -0.56 -4.29 1.38
N VAL A 300 -0.70 -3.33 2.30
CA VAL A 300 -1.73 -3.38 3.35
C VAL A 300 -3.08 -2.96 2.75
N LEU A 301 -4.03 -3.88 2.69
CA LEU A 301 -5.42 -3.63 2.29
C LEU A 301 -6.19 -3.03 3.48
N SER A 302 -6.53 -1.73 3.41
CA SER A 302 -7.53 -1.11 4.30
C SER A 302 -8.86 -1.04 3.54
N GLY A 303 -9.91 -1.62 4.12
CA GLY A 303 -11.24 -1.66 3.53
C GLY A 303 -11.87 -0.28 3.42
N ASP A 304 -12.39 0.04 2.24
CA ASP A 304 -13.13 1.26 1.95
C ASP A 304 -14.42 1.32 2.79
N GLY A 305 -14.51 2.33 3.66
CA GLY A 305 -15.75 2.79 4.24
C GLY A 305 -16.40 3.77 3.29
N TRP A 306 -17.45 3.33 2.62
CA TRP A 306 -18.29 4.17 1.76
C TRP A 306 -19.15 5.06 2.65
N GLY A 307 -18.94 6.37 2.58
CA GLY A 307 -19.80 7.39 3.17
C GLY A 307 -20.21 8.35 2.07
N ASP A 308 -21.51 8.43 1.82
CA ASP A 308 -22.17 9.39 0.96
C ASP A 308 -21.78 10.83 1.31
N GLU A 309 -21.62 11.64 0.27
CA GLU A 309 -21.71 13.08 0.36
C GLU A 309 -23.17 13.48 0.61
N SER A 310 -23.48 14.15 1.73
CA SER A 310 -24.45 15.26 1.69
C SER A 310 -24.26 16.24 2.86
N ALA A 311 -24.16 17.51 2.47
CA ALA A 311 -24.77 18.69 3.07
C ALA A 311 -24.39 19.14 4.49
N VAL A 312 -23.65 20.25 4.48
CA VAL A 312 -23.67 21.29 5.52
C VAL A 312 -25.09 21.82 5.70
N VAL A 313 -25.63 21.77 6.92
CA VAL A 313 -26.70 22.66 7.39
C VAL A 313 -26.29 23.16 8.78
N VAL A 314 -26.32 24.48 8.93
CA VAL A 314 -25.99 25.22 10.15
C VAL A 314 -27.26 25.44 10.99
N ASP A 315 -27.14 25.04 12.26
CA ASP A 315 -27.72 25.56 13.51
C ASP A 315 -29.25 25.64 13.75
N GLY A 316 -29.64 25.32 14.99
CA GLY A 316 -30.99 25.52 15.53
C GLY A 316 -31.45 24.53 16.62
N GLY A 317 -30.96 24.73 17.85
CA GLY A 317 -31.66 24.64 19.15
C GLY A 317 -32.78 23.63 19.49
N ASP A 318 -32.60 23.05 20.69
CA ASP A 318 -33.57 22.68 21.74
C ASP A 318 -34.31 21.33 21.75
N GLU A 319 -33.98 20.57 22.81
CA GLU A 319 -34.79 19.75 23.75
C GLU A 319 -36.13 19.10 23.32
N TRP A 320 -36.28 17.81 23.66
CA TRP A 320 -37.30 17.17 24.54
C TRP A 320 -37.45 15.66 24.24
N ALA A 321 -37.99 14.95 25.22
CA ALA A 321 -37.80 13.53 25.50
C ALA A 321 -38.76 12.52 24.82
N SER A 322 -38.34 11.24 24.91
CA SER A 322 -39.10 10.03 25.28
C SER A 322 -40.02 9.28 24.29
N GLU A 323 -39.95 7.94 24.43
CA GLU A 323 -40.85 6.85 23.97
C GLU A 323 -40.87 6.61 22.44
N GLY A 324 -40.91 5.40 21.87
CA GLY A 324 -41.29 4.06 22.32
C GLY A 324 -41.96 3.35 21.13
N ALA A 325 -41.79 2.03 21.04
CA ALA A 325 -42.51 1.07 20.18
C ALA A 325 -42.00 0.78 18.74
N ALA A 326 -41.84 -0.53 18.53
CA ALA A 326 -41.67 -1.22 17.27
C ALA A 326 -42.95 -1.23 16.42
N VAL A 327 -42.82 -1.51 15.12
CA VAL A 327 -43.53 -2.59 14.39
C VAL A 327 -43.12 -2.59 12.90
N SER A 328 -43.03 -3.81 12.39
CA SER A 328 -42.81 -4.29 11.02
C SER A 328 -43.58 -3.61 9.89
N GLY A 329 -43.03 -3.67 8.67
CA GLY A 329 -43.84 -3.59 7.44
C GLY A 329 -43.01 -3.58 6.17
N TRP A 330 -43.07 -4.68 5.42
CA TRP A 330 -42.54 -4.80 4.06
C TRP A 330 -43.28 -3.86 3.09
N GLY A 331 -42.55 -3.30 2.12
CA GLY A 331 -43.12 -2.50 1.04
C GLY A 331 -42.19 -2.48 -0.17
N HIS A 332 -42.43 -3.40 -1.09
CA HIS A 332 -41.88 -3.49 -2.44
C HIS A 332 -42.41 -2.30 -3.26
N TRP A 333 -41.53 -1.44 -3.81
CA TRP A 333 -41.90 -0.42 -4.80
C TRP A 333 -40.93 -0.48 -5.99
N SER A 334 -41.56 -0.45 -7.16
CA SER A 334 -41.04 -0.60 -8.53
C SER A 334 -41.34 0.68 -9.32
N GLY A 335 -40.55 0.95 -10.37
CA GLY A 335 -40.82 1.96 -11.41
C GLY A 335 -39.84 3.14 -11.30
N GLU A 336 -38.86 3.26 -12.20
CA GLU A 336 -38.96 3.82 -13.57
C GLU A 336 -39.12 5.34 -13.52
N GLU A 337 -38.02 6.03 -13.77
CA GLU A 337 -37.74 6.79 -15.01
C GLU A 337 -38.25 8.23 -14.89
N GLU A 338 -37.35 9.13 -14.47
CA GLU A 338 -37.49 10.56 -14.76
C GLU A 338 -36.26 11.00 -15.56
N GLU A 339 -36.56 11.43 -16.79
CA GLU A 339 -35.70 12.18 -17.69
C GLU A 339 -35.35 13.53 -17.04
N GLU A 340 -34.05 13.85 -16.93
CA GLU A 340 -33.62 15.23 -16.74
C GLU A 340 -32.93 15.75 -18.00
N GLU A 341 -33.51 16.83 -18.51
CA GLU A 341 -33.08 17.61 -19.66
C GLU A 341 -31.69 18.22 -19.47
N ALA A 342 -30.82 18.03 -20.46
CA ALA A 342 -29.55 18.71 -20.57
C ALA A 342 -29.75 20.15 -21.06
N ALA A 343 -29.48 21.13 -20.18
CA ALA A 343 -29.31 22.52 -20.58
C ALA A 343 -27.88 22.76 -21.09
N VAL A 344 -27.79 23.03 -22.39
CA VAL A 344 -26.60 23.52 -23.09
C VAL A 344 -26.35 24.98 -22.72
N ILE A 345 -25.14 25.30 -22.24
CA ILE A 345 -24.63 26.67 -22.25
C ILE A 345 -23.27 26.66 -22.97
N GLU A 346 -23.29 27.19 -24.20
CA GLU A 346 -22.12 27.60 -24.96
C GLU A 346 -21.51 28.86 -24.34
N GLY A 347 -20.18 28.94 -24.35
CA GLY A 347 -19.43 30.12 -23.94
C GLY A 347 -18.00 30.06 -24.45
N ASP A 348 -17.79 30.67 -25.61
CA ASP A 348 -16.51 30.86 -26.28
C ASP A 348 -15.53 31.74 -25.46
N GLY A 349 -14.23 31.40 -25.52
CA GLY A 349 -13.25 32.33 -26.07
C GLY A 349 -12.24 33.05 -25.16
N TRP A 350 -10.96 32.71 -25.41
CA TRP A 350 -9.74 33.55 -25.43
C TRP A 350 -9.06 34.01 -24.14
N GLY A 351 -7.75 33.77 -24.06
CA GLY A 351 -6.80 34.64 -23.34
C GLY A 351 -5.59 33.93 -22.74
N ASP A 352 -4.47 33.87 -23.48
CA ASP A 352 -3.12 33.74 -22.92
C ASP A 352 -2.82 34.90 -21.97
N GLU A 353 -2.16 34.64 -20.83
CA GLU A 353 -1.11 35.50 -20.26
C GLU A 353 -0.39 34.85 -19.05
N ASP A 354 0.85 35.29 -18.88
CA ASP A 354 1.92 34.80 -18.03
C ASP A 354 1.72 34.95 -16.49
N ILE A 355 2.40 34.04 -15.77
CA ILE A 355 3.17 34.21 -14.52
C ILE A 355 2.69 35.26 -13.50
N VAL A 356 2.32 34.83 -12.27
CA VAL A 356 2.78 35.47 -11.01
C VAL A 356 2.82 34.45 -9.85
N VAL A 357 3.99 34.34 -9.21
CA VAL A 357 4.21 33.80 -7.87
C VAL A 357 3.78 34.84 -6.85
N THR A 358 2.95 34.49 -5.86
CA THR A 358 2.82 35.29 -4.62
C THR A 358 2.89 34.42 -3.38
N GLU A 359 3.93 34.66 -2.61
CA GLU A 359 3.98 34.49 -1.16
C GLU A 359 2.91 35.37 -0.47
N GLY A 360 2.46 34.95 0.70
CA GLY A 360 2.22 35.88 1.82
C GLY A 360 0.77 36.27 2.13
N ASP A 361 0.33 35.75 3.28
CA ASP A 361 -0.28 36.49 4.40
C ASP A 361 -1.79 36.40 4.66
N ALA A 362 -2.04 35.95 5.91
CA ALA A 362 -3.10 36.30 6.85
C ALA A 362 -4.56 36.19 6.39
N TRP A 363 -5.34 35.32 7.04
CA TRP A 363 -6.15 35.59 8.25
C TRP A 363 -6.53 34.27 8.92
#